data_AF-B4Q9D6-F1
#
_entry.id   AF-B4Q9D6-F1
#
_cell.length_a   1.000
_cell.length_b   1.000
_cell.length_c   1.000
_cell.angle_alpha   90.00
_cell.angle_beta   90.00
_cell.angle_gamma   90.00
#
_symmetry.space_group_name_H-M   'P 1'
#
loop_
_entity.id
_entity.type
_entity.pdbx_description
1 polymer ?
#
loop_
_entity_poly.entity_id
_entity_poly.type
_entity_poly.pdbx_seq_one_letter_code
_entity_poly.pdbx_strand_id
1 'polypeptide(L)'
;MRGLQTNRHSCFHHLLLLFLILLRSGRCFAIVCYHCDSIALPECSQTLGEVGVLPYKECPTQLTCAMSIVDSITYRGCGAETPITGATYSKTCSSNLCNAGVYPPGRLKCHHCAGQECVAAPAAKPKPCRYHLEEDQCYTDVISSLEAYRGCASEQNHTLSTAAKLCDINGCNDEQGAWTQVCATCDSAIGRGCKIDLFQVNTGRCNVSLYEECQQDVLLGEQEDKYCFSFRRLSRVVRGCSTKMQTDLESYVDKLEKCNTSDHCNAGCITQQKCFTCNSVDQELCRTNITAIANSTCSSAEASSCFSCEYSNWSIQRGCGAPPANPQITKCYECDEGAGCNSKDFTRCYQCSTDQAGAGCANWESPGEIYIEECAEPAAPCVVVSYNNGTTARGCQKSDFSCASANVASCLPCEGSFCNKGSFPEERLWCHQCRGVQDCEEISRGQTAMPCPLRANEPEDQELACLEYFDVNSKEIVRGCRSDPELYYECLLRSNHLGSCRTCHSQACNNSPGRELRAGYKLEAKALSLLQGKSSAISKYSNVGHGIWLLLSASYLST
;
A
#
# COMPACT_ATOMS: atom_id res chain seq x y z
N MET A 1 -102.17 -45.98 -70.08
CA MET A 1 -101.34 -45.50 -71.22
C MET A 1 -101.20 -43.99 -71.11
N ARG A 2 -99.95 -43.48 -71.23
CA ARG A 2 -99.54 -42.07 -71.48
C ARG A 2 -99.95 -41.05 -70.39
N GLY A 3 -99.11 -40.17 -69.88
CA GLY A 3 -97.73 -39.75 -70.14
C GLY A 3 -97.59 -38.37 -69.48
N LEU A 4 -96.67 -38.21 -68.52
CA LEU A 4 -96.45 -36.92 -67.83
C LEU A 4 -95.21 -36.26 -68.42
N GLN A 5 -95.46 -35.23 -69.22
CA GLN A 5 -94.47 -34.33 -69.81
C GLN A 5 -93.77 -33.52 -68.72
N THR A 6 -92.46 -33.39 -68.92
CA THR A 6 -91.46 -32.70 -68.12
C THR A 6 -91.68 -31.19 -68.09
N ASN A 7 -91.81 -30.62 -66.89
CA ASN A 7 -91.91 -29.17 -66.69
C ASN A 7 -90.52 -28.56 -66.47
N ARG A 8 -89.80 -28.30 -67.57
CA ARG A 8 -88.39 -27.87 -67.59
C ARG A 8 -88.19 -26.35 -67.43
N HIS A 9 -89.27 -25.56 -67.37
CA HIS A 9 -89.22 -24.09 -67.34
C HIS A 9 -89.19 -23.45 -65.95
N SER A 10 -89.60 -24.16 -64.89
CA SER A 10 -89.62 -23.61 -63.53
C SER A 10 -88.23 -23.52 -62.87
N CYS A 11 -87.34 -24.46 -63.20
CA CYS A 11 -86.00 -24.54 -62.59
C CYS A 11 -85.07 -23.40 -63.06
N PHE A 12 -85.23 -22.93 -64.31
CA PHE A 12 -84.38 -21.87 -64.87
C PHE A 12 -84.69 -20.49 -64.29
N HIS A 13 -85.96 -20.21 -63.98
CA HIS A 13 -86.35 -18.96 -63.34
C HIS A 13 -85.94 -18.90 -61.86
N HIS A 14 -85.98 -20.02 -61.14
CA HIS A 14 -85.45 -20.08 -59.77
C HIS A 14 -83.93 -19.96 -59.71
N LEU A 15 -83.20 -20.56 -60.65
CA LEU A 15 -81.74 -20.39 -60.78
C LEU A 15 -81.36 -18.94 -61.14
N LEU A 16 -82.11 -18.29 -62.05
CA LEU A 16 -81.86 -16.88 -62.41
C LEU A 16 -82.18 -15.92 -61.24
N LEU A 17 -83.24 -16.17 -60.47
CA LEU A 17 -83.55 -15.39 -59.27
C LEU A 17 -82.51 -15.60 -58.17
N LEU A 18 -82.04 -16.83 -57.94
CA LEU A 18 -80.94 -17.12 -57.02
C LEU A 18 -79.64 -16.45 -57.47
N PHE A 19 -79.35 -16.46 -58.78
CA PHE A 19 -78.17 -15.79 -59.34
C PHE A 19 -78.27 -14.26 -59.22
N LEU A 20 -79.46 -13.69 -59.41
CA LEU A 20 -79.73 -12.25 -59.22
C LEU A 20 -79.74 -11.84 -57.74
N ILE A 21 -80.16 -12.70 -56.82
CA ILE A 21 -80.06 -12.50 -55.36
C ILE A 21 -78.58 -12.58 -54.93
N LEU A 22 -77.81 -13.51 -55.48
CA LEU A 22 -76.35 -13.63 -55.25
C LEU A 22 -75.55 -12.47 -55.87
N LEU A 23 -76.03 -11.89 -56.99
CA LEU A 23 -75.45 -10.69 -57.61
C LEU A 23 -75.87 -9.38 -56.90
N ARG A 24 -77.01 -9.35 -56.20
CA ARG A 24 -77.47 -8.20 -55.40
C ARG A 24 -77.01 -8.24 -53.95
N SER A 25 -76.55 -9.38 -53.43
CA SER A 25 -75.67 -9.39 -52.27
C SER A 25 -74.31 -8.88 -52.71
N GLY A 26 -74.19 -7.55 -52.85
CA GLY A 26 -72.89 -6.90 -52.77
C GLY A 26 -72.28 -7.39 -51.47
N ARG A 27 -71.36 -8.35 -51.56
CA ARG A 27 -70.58 -8.81 -50.42
C ARG A 27 -69.83 -7.58 -49.95
N CYS A 28 -70.41 -6.90 -48.96
CA CYS A 28 -69.74 -5.87 -48.21
C CYS A 28 -68.66 -6.63 -47.43
N PHE A 29 -67.51 -6.81 -48.05
CA PHE A 29 -66.38 -7.45 -47.41
C PHE A 29 -65.73 -6.40 -46.50
N ALA A 30 -66.44 -6.01 -45.45
CA ALA A 30 -65.88 -5.18 -44.40
C ALA A 30 -65.17 -6.10 -43.40
N ILE A 31 -63.89 -5.84 -43.17
CA ILE A 31 -63.12 -6.47 -42.10
C ILE A 31 -63.03 -5.50 -40.91
N VAL A 32 -62.95 -6.01 -39.69
CA VAL A 32 -62.73 -5.19 -38.49
C VAL A 32 -61.27 -5.32 -38.08
N CYS A 33 -60.59 -4.21 -37.83
CA CYS A 33 -59.17 -4.19 -37.46
C CYS A 33 -58.92 -3.37 -36.20
N TYR A 34 -57.92 -3.74 -35.41
CA TYR A 34 -57.42 -2.84 -34.37
C TYR A 34 -56.84 -1.59 -35.02
N HIS A 35 -57.12 -0.44 -34.42
CA HIS A 35 -56.73 0.87 -34.94
C HIS A 35 -56.19 1.77 -33.83
N CYS A 36 -54.88 1.88 -33.76
CA CYS A 36 -54.18 2.65 -32.75
C CYS A 36 -52.75 2.98 -33.20
N ASP A 37 -52.14 3.93 -32.50
CA ASP A 37 -50.70 4.17 -32.53
C ASP A 37 -50.14 4.18 -31.09
N SER A 38 -48.89 3.77 -30.92
CA SER A 38 -48.28 3.70 -29.58
C SER A 38 -47.91 5.06 -28.98
N ILE A 39 -48.00 6.17 -29.73
CA ILE A 39 -47.84 7.52 -29.17
C ILE A 39 -49.12 7.91 -28.42
N ALA A 40 -50.29 7.83 -29.06
CA ALA A 40 -51.55 8.20 -28.44
C ALA A 40 -52.00 7.18 -27.39
N LEU A 41 -51.72 5.90 -27.62
CA LEU A 41 -52.16 4.81 -26.77
C LEU A 41 -51.03 3.78 -26.54
N PRO A 42 -50.27 3.86 -25.43
CA PRO A 42 -49.16 2.95 -25.12
C PRO A 42 -49.52 1.46 -25.20
N GLU A 43 -50.77 1.13 -24.85
CA GLU A 43 -51.36 -0.21 -24.92
C GLU A 43 -51.28 -0.79 -26.33
N CYS A 44 -51.27 0.04 -27.39
CA CYS A 44 -51.16 -0.39 -28.78
C CYS A 44 -49.91 -1.28 -29.03
N SER A 45 -48.84 -1.01 -28.28
CA SER A 45 -47.60 -1.79 -28.23
C SER A 45 -47.52 -2.72 -27.01
N GLN A 46 -48.02 -2.28 -25.84
CA GLN A 46 -47.81 -2.94 -24.55
C GLN A 46 -48.78 -4.09 -24.26
N THR A 47 -49.88 -4.23 -25.00
CA THR A 47 -50.82 -5.35 -24.80
C THR A 47 -50.25 -6.68 -25.29
N LEU A 48 -50.40 -7.73 -24.48
CA LEU A 48 -49.96 -9.10 -24.80
C LEU A 48 -50.95 -9.85 -25.71
N GLY A 49 -51.67 -9.15 -26.59
CA GLY A 49 -52.64 -9.76 -27.51
C GLY A 49 -53.99 -10.11 -26.88
N GLU A 50 -54.36 -9.45 -25.78
CA GLU A 50 -55.68 -9.58 -25.16
C GLU A 50 -56.76 -8.99 -26.08
N VAL A 51 -57.71 -9.84 -26.49
CA VAL A 51 -58.77 -9.46 -27.42
C VAL A 51 -59.74 -8.48 -26.76
N GLY A 52 -60.04 -7.36 -27.41
CA GLY A 52 -61.02 -6.37 -26.95
C GLY A 52 -60.47 -5.24 -26.09
N VAL A 53 -59.16 -5.22 -25.81
CA VAL A 53 -58.52 -4.15 -25.02
C VAL A 53 -58.14 -2.94 -25.88
N LEU A 54 -57.87 -3.15 -27.18
CA LEU A 54 -57.48 -2.10 -28.11
C LEU A 54 -58.69 -1.54 -28.88
N PRO A 55 -58.69 -0.23 -29.22
CA PRO A 55 -59.68 0.34 -30.10
C PRO A 55 -59.63 -0.33 -31.48
N TYR A 56 -60.80 -0.51 -32.08
CA TYR A 56 -60.96 -1.12 -33.39
C TYR A 56 -61.83 -0.25 -34.29
N LYS A 57 -61.70 -0.41 -35.60
CA LYS A 57 -62.57 0.23 -36.59
C LYS A 57 -62.97 -0.76 -37.69
N GLU A 58 -64.15 -0.54 -38.27
CA GLU A 58 -64.57 -1.22 -39.49
C GLU A 58 -63.80 -0.66 -40.69
N CYS A 59 -63.36 -1.54 -41.58
CA CYS A 59 -62.61 -1.19 -42.79
C CYS A 59 -63.51 -1.36 -44.03
N PRO A 60 -64.29 -0.33 -44.42
CA PRO A 60 -65.29 -0.47 -45.49
C PRO A 60 -64.68 -0.64 -46.89
N THR A 61 -63.45 -0.17 -47.09
CA THR A 61 -62.76 -0.14 -48.38
C THR A 61 -61.57 -1.09 -48.46
N GLN A 62 -61.26 -1.83 -47.39
CA GLN A 62 -60.09 -2.69 -47.27
C GLN A 62 -60.49 -4.11 -46.86
N LEU A 63 -59.74 -5.11 -47.34
CA LEU A 63 -59.95 -6.53 -47.00
C LEU A 63 -58.88 -7.07 -46.05
N THR A 64 -58.01 -6.20 -45.57
CA THR A 64 -56.85 -6.57 -44.75
C THR A 64 -56.69 -5.63 -43.58
N CYS A 65 -56.19 -6.16 -42.46
CA CYS A 65 -55.60 -5.37 -41.40
C CYS A 65 -54.10 -5.25 -41.64
N ALA A 66 -53.51 -4.18 -41.12
CA ALA A 66 -52.08 -3.95 -41.16
C ALA A 66 -51.54 -3.59 -39.77
N MET A 67 -50.26 -3.92 -39.57
CA MET A 67 -49.43 -3.52 -38.44
C MET A 67 -48.05 -3.11 -38.99
N SER A 68 -47.49 -2.03 -38.46
CA SER A 68 -46.18 -1.52 -38.90
C SER A 68 -45.45 -0.82 -37.76
N ILE A 69 -44.12 -0.73 -37.89
CA ILE A 69 -43.26 0.09 -37.05
C ILE A 69 -42.66 1.20 -37.92
N VAL A 70 -43.02 2.45 -37.67
CA VAL A 70 -42.46 3.65 -38.34
C VAL A 70 -41.90 4.55 -37.25
N ASP A 71 -40.63 4.95 -37.37
CA ASP A 71 -39.93 5.77 -36.36
C ASP A 71 -40.09 5.22 -34.92
N SER A 72 -39.89 3.90 -34.76
CA SER A 72 -40.07 3.15 -33.50
C SER A 72 -41.49 3.10 -32.93
N ILE A 73 -42.47 3.70 -33.61
CA ILE A 73 -43.87 3.74 -33.17
C ILE A 73 -44.64 2.61 -33.81
N THR A 74 -45.50 1.96 -33.04
CA THR A 74 -46.36 0.87 -33.50
C THR A 74 -47.67 1.42 -34.03
N TYR A 75 -47.98 1.13 -35.28
CA TYR A 75 -49.25 1.47 -35.91
C TYR A 75 -50.05 0.20 -36.19
N ARG A 76 -51.35 0.26 -35.94
CA ARG A 76 -52.34 -0.77 -36.30
C ARG A 76 -53.49 -0.09 -37.02
N GLY A 77 -54.01 -0.72 -38.08
CA GLY A 77 -55.15 -0.16 -38.80
C GLY A 77 -55.61 -1.00 -39.99
N CYS A 78 -56.39 -0.36 -40.86
CA CYS A 78 -56.94 -0.97 -42.07
C CYS A 78 -55.94 -0.91 -43.22
N GLY A 79 -55.51 -2.07 -43.74
CA GLY A 79 -54.75 -2.23 -44.98
C GLY A 79 -53.81 -1.07 -45.34
N ALA A 80 -54.07 -0.43 -46.47
CA ALA A 80 -53.26 0.67 -47.01
C ALA A 80 -53.41 2.01 -46.27
N GLU A 81 -54.35 2.14 -45.34
CA GLU A 81 -54.52 3.35 -44.52
C GLU A 81 -53.53 3.42 -43.36
N THR A 82 -52.94 2.28 -42.99
CA THR A 82 -51.93 2.21 -41.93
C THR A 82 -50.59 2.76 -42.46
N PRO A 83 -49.90 3.66 -41.73
CA PRO A 83 -48.61 4.19 -42.16
C PRO A 83 -47.57 3.10 -42.42
N ILE A 84 -46.98 3.07 -43.62
CA ILE A 84 -45.92 2.11 -44.00
C ILE A 84 -44.68 2.77 -44.63
N THR A 85 -44.76 4.04 -44.98
CA THR A 85 -43.62 4.76 -45.57
C THR A 85 -42.51 4.88 -44.53
N GLY A 86 -41.32 4.38 -44.85
CA GLY A 86 -40.19 4.36 -43.90
C GLY A 86 -40.32 3.30 -42.79
N ALA A 87 -41.25 2.35 -42.91
CA ALA A 87 -41.43 1.34 -41.88
C ALA A 87 -40.24 0.37 -41.80
N THR A 88 -39.71 0.17 -40.60
CA THR A 88 -38.70 -0.88 -40.32
C THR A 88 -39.34 -2.27 -40.38
N TYR A 89 -40.60 -2.38 -39.96
CA TYR A 89 -41.38 -3.61 -39.99
C TYR A 89 -42.79 -3.32 -40.52
N SER A 90 -43.32 -4.17 -41.38
CA SER A 90 -44.72 -4.12 -41.83
C SER A 90 -45.28 -5.52 -42.09
N LYS A 91 -46.55 -5.74 -41.73
CA LYS A 91 -47.27 -7.00 -41.99
C LYS A 91 -48.76 -6.73 -42.20
N THR A 92 -49.36 -7.46 -43.14
CA THR A 92 -50.81 -7.47 -43.40
C THR A 92 -51.41 -8.85 -43.13
N CYS A 93 -52.70 -8.89 -42.82
CA CYS A 93 -53.46 -10.13 -42.62
C CYS A 93 -54.95 -9.93 -42.98
N SER A 94 -55.70 -11.01 -43.20
CA SER A 94 -57.03 -10.95 -43.86
C SER A 94 -58.18 -11.54 -43.05
N SER A 95 -58.05 -11.66 -41.72
CA SER A 95 -59.15 -12.05 -40.83
C SER A 95 -59.49 -10.94 -39.83
N ASN A 96 -60.72 -10.94 -39.30
CA ASN A 96 -61.14 -9.92 -38.32
C ASN A 96 -60.17 -9.89 -37.13
N LEU A 97 -59.75 -8.69 -36.74
CA LEU A 97 -58.86 -8.40 -35.63
C LEU A 97 -57.52 -9.19 -35.69
N CYS A 98 -57.08 -9.56 -36.89
CA CYS A 98 -55.88 -10.38 -37.09
C CYS A 98 -54.58 -9.62 -36.78
N ASN A 99 -54.63 -8.28 -36.77
CA ASN A 99 -53.51 -7.44 -36.38
C ASN A 99 -53.38 -7.31 -34.86
N ALA A 100 -53.67 -8.40 -34.12
CA ALA A 100 -53.51 -8.52 -32.68
C ALA A 100 -52.09 -8.95 -32.29
N GLY A 101 -51.80 -8.93 -30.98
CA GLY A 101 -50.56 -9.49 -30.43
C GLY A 101 -49.35 -8.56 -30.54
N VAL A 102 -48.25 -8.99 -29.89
CA VAL A 102 -46.99 -8.24 -29.86
C VAL A 102 -46.36 -8.20 -31.25
N TYR A 103 -45.98 -7.01 -31.70
CA TYR A 103 -45.35 -6.78 -32.99
C TYR A 103 -44.20 -5.77 -32.87
N PRO A 104 -43.06 -5.99 -33.55
CA PRO A 104 -42.69 -7.20 -34.29
C PRO A 104 -42.51 -8.42 -33.36
N PRO A 105 -42.49 -9.66 -33.90
CA PRO A 105 -42.13 -10.83 -33.10
C PRO A 105 -40.75 -10.65 -32.45
N GLY A 106 -40.60 -11.06 -31.20
CA GLY A 106 -39.32 -10.93 -30.47
C GLY A 106 -39.10 -9.58 -29.80
N ARG A 107 -40.02 -8.61 -29.92
CA ARG A 107 -39.94 -7.32 -29.24
C ARG A 107 -39.69 -7.46 -27.73
N LEU A 108 -38.70 -6.71 -27.24
CA LEU A 108 -38.28 -6.69 -25.85
C LEU A 108 -39.46 -6.35 -24.92
N LYS A 109 -39.55 -7.08 -23.81
CA LYS A 109 -40.55 -6.89 -22.76
C LYS A 109 -39.85 -6.62 -21.44
N CYS A 110 -40.24 -5.56 -20.75
CA CYS A 110 -39.68 -5.17 -19.46
C CYS A 110 -40.78 -5.07 -18.40
N HIS A 111 -40.40 -5.09 -17.13
CA HIS A 111 -41.27 -4.64 -16.05
C HIS A 111 -41.31 -3.11 -16.05
N HIS A 112 -42.51 -2.55 -15.82
CA HIS A 112 -42.76 -1.11 -15.85
C HIS A 112 -43.51 -0.69 -14.60
N CYS A 113 -42.99 0.30 -13.89
CA CYS A 113 -43.60 0.89 -12.70
C CYS A 113 -42.86 2.20 -12.35
N ALA A 114 -43.40 2.99 -11.40
CA ALA A 114 -42.69 4.13 -10.83
C ALA A 114 -43.13 4.41 -9.39
N GLY A 115 -42.20 4.39 -8.44
CA GLY A 115 -42.46 4.67 -7.04
C GLY A 115 -42.05 3.54 -6.11
N GLN A 116 -42.71 3.45 -4.96
CA GLN A 116 -42.37 2.49 -3.90
C GLN A 116 -42.63 1.04 -4.32
N GLU A 117 -43.67 0.80 -5.13
CA GLU A 117 -44.02 -0.52 -5.63
C GLU A 117 -42.98 -1.10 -6.59
N CYS A 118 -42.09 -0.27 -7.14
CA CYS A 118 -40.97 -0.73 -7.96
C CYS A 118 -39.78 -1.27 -7.17
N VAL A 119 -39.69 -0.96 -5.89
CA VAL A 119 -38.58 -1.40 -5.05
C VAL A 119 -38.65 -2.91 -4.84
N ALA A 120 -39.87 -3.45 -4.67
CA ALA A 120 -40.08 -4.88 -4.61
C ALA A 120 -39.83 -5.55 -5.97
N ALA A 121 -39.49 -6.84 -5.94
CA ALA A 121 -39.44 -7.65 -7.15
C ALA A 121 -40.83 -7.64 -7.84
N PRO A 122 -40.92 -7.34 -9.15
CA PRO A 122 -42.19 -7.26 -9.86
C PRO A 122 -42.96 -8.60 -9.86
N ALA A 123 -44.23 -8.57 -9.44
CA ALA A 123 -45.09 -9.76 -9.49
C ALA A 123 -45.83 -9.93 -10.85
N ALA A 124 -46.01 -8.84 -11.59
CA ALA A 124 -46.72 -8.83 -12.86
C ALA A 124 -45.82 -9.23 -14.03
N LYS A 125 -46.37 -9.85 -15.07
CA LYS A 125 -45.62 -10.20 -16.29
C LYS A 125 -45.07 -8.95 -17.00
N PRO A 126 -43.86 -9.02 -17.59
CA PRO A 126 -43.29 -7.89 -18.32
C PRO A 126 -44.12 -7.57 -19.57
N LYS A 127 -44.20 -6.29 -19.91
CA LYS A 127 -44.94 -5.75 -21.06
C LYS A 127 -43.96 -5.31 -22.16
N PRO A 128 -44.30 -5.47 -23.45
CA PRO A 128 -43.47 -4.98 -24.55
C PRO A 128 -43.15 -3.50 -24.41
N CYS A 129 -41.94 -3.08 -24.79
CA CYS A 129 -41.60 -1.66 -24.82
C CYS A 129 -42.53 -0.89 -25.76
N ARG A 130 -42.92 0.34 -25.43
CA ARG A 130 -43.76 1.25 -26.21
C ARG A 130 -43.14 1.65 -27.53
N TYR A 131 -41.84 1.93 -27.50
CA TYR A 131 -41.02 2.14 -28.69
C TYR A 131 -40.34 0.82 -29.07
N HIS A 132 -40.12 0.60 -30.36
CA HIS A 132 -39.36 -0.55 -30.85
C HIS A 132 -38.00 -0.08 -31.35
N LEU A 133 -36.95 -0.49 -30.64
CA LEU A 133 -35.55 -0.36 -31.05
C LEU A 133 -34.91 -1.75 -30.96
N GLU A 134 -34.09 -2.11 -31.95
CA GLU A 134 -33.45 -3.43 -32.00
C GLU A 134 -32.51 -3.67 -30.80
N GLU A 135 -31.86 -2.62 -30.33
CA GLU A 135 -30.88 -2.64 -29.24
C GLU A 135 -31.42 -1.94 -27.98
N ASP A 136 -32.75 -2.00 -27.75
CA ASP A 136 -33.33 -1.47 -26.52
C ASP A 136 -32.92 -2.31 -25.30
N GLN A 137 -33.02 -1.72 -24.11
CA GLN A 137 -32.67 -2.36 -22.85
C GLN A 137 -33.76 -2.12 -21.81
N CYS A 138 -34.01 -3.11 -20.97
CA CYS A 138 -34.74 -2.89 -19.72
C CYS A 138 -33.84 -2.21 -18.71
N TYR A 139 -34.42 -1.38 -17.85
CA TYR A 139 -33.71 -0.79 -16.71
C TYR A 139 -34.42 -1.04 -15.39
N THR A 140 -33.62 -1.02 -14.31
CA THR A 140 -34.06 -0.78 -12.94
C THR A 140 -33.17 0.30 -12.35
N ASP A 141 -33.77 1.42 -11.94
CA ASP A 141 -33.06 2.50 -11.26
C ASP A 141 -33.65 2.69 -9.86
N VAL A 142 -32.82 2.58 -8.83
CA VAL A 142 -33.23 2.60 -7.42
C VAL A 142 -32.64 3.84 -6.79
N ILE A 143 -33.51 4.78 -6.41
CA ILE A 143 -33.11 6.05 -5.80
C ILE A 143 -33.04 5.92 -4.29
N SER A 144 -33.94 5.14 -3.69
CA SER A 144 -33.95 4.83 -2.27
C SER A 144 -34.71 3.53 -1.98
N SER A 145 -34.74 3.10 -0.71
CA SER A 145 -35.57 1.98 -0.26
C SER A 145 -37.09 2.22 -0.39
N LEU A 146 -37.50 3.43 -0.76
CA LEU A 146 -38.91 3.81 -0.97
C LEU A 146 -39.21 4.30 -2.39
N GLU A 147 -38.22 4.37 -3.28
CA GLU A 147 -38.38 4.94 -4.62
C GLU A 147 -37.49 4.24 -5.63
N ALA A 148 -38.11 3.63 -6.64
CA ALA A 148 -37.43 3.05 -7.79
C ALA A 148 -38.26 3.21 -9.07
N TYR A 149 -37.61 3.00 -10.21
CA TYR A 149 -38.17 3.10 -11.54
C TYR A 149 -37.76 1.88 -12.36
N ARG A 150 -38.70 1.35 -13.15
CA ARG A 150 -38.44 0.25 -14.09
C ARG A 150 -39.11 0.55 -15.42
N GLY A 151 -38.46 0.19 -16.52
CA GLY A 151 -39.03 0.32 -17.84
C GLY A 151 -38.04 -0.03 -18.93
N CYS A 152 -38.31 0.46 -20.14
CA CYS A 152 -37.38 0.37 -21.27
C CYS A 152 -36.55 1.66 -21.37
N ALA A 153 -35.27 1.54 -21.72
CA ALA A 153 -34.37 2.67 -21.84
C ALA A 153 -34.83 3.67 -22.91
N SER A 154 -35.56 3.21 -23.92
CA SER A 154 -36.22 4.07 -24.92
C SER A 154 -37.39 4.91 -24.38
N GLU A 155 -37.95 4.56 -23.22
CA GLU A 155 -39.16 5.16 -22.62
C GLU A 155 -38.86 5.97 -21.36
N GLN A 156 -37.64 6.48 -21.22
CA GLN A 156 -37.22 7.22 -20.05
C GLN A 156 -38.12 8.45 -19.80
N ASN A 157 -38.88 8.40 -18.70
CA ASN A 157 -39.57 9.56 -18.12
C ASN A 157 -38.74 10.21 -16.99
N HIS A 158 -37.58 9.65 -16.68
CA HIS A 158 -36.60 10.19 -15.74
C HIS A 158 -35.18 9.95 -16.25
N THR A 159 -34.23 10.77 -15.79
CA THR A 159 -32.81 10.55 -16.07
C THR A 159 -32.32 9.37 -15.25
N LEU A 160 -31.77 8.34 -15.92
CA LEU A 160 -31.18 7.18 -15.25
C LEU A 160 -29.96 7.59 -14.44
N SER A 161 -29.88 7.11 -13.19
CA SER A 161 -28.68 7.23 -12.37
C SER A 161 -27.52 6.42 -12.96
N THR A 162 -26.31 6.71 -12.50
CA THR A 162 -25.12 5.90 -12.84
C THR A 162 -25.17 4.50 -12.23
N ALA A 163 -25.99 4.28 -11.21
CA ALA A 163 -26.15 2.99 -10.55
C ALA A 163 -27.23 2.10 -11.21
N ALA A 164 -28.01 2.65 -12.14
CA ALA A 164 -29.08 1.94 -12.82
C ALA A 164 -28.59 0.65 -13.49
N LYS A 165 -29.31 -0.45 -13.28
CA LYS A 165 -29.02 -1.74 -13.90
C LYS A 165 -29.75 -1.86 -15.24
N LEU A 166 -28.99 -2.17 -16.29
CA LEU A 166 -29.47 -2.37 -17.65
C LEU A 166 -29.34 -3.84 -18.06
N CYS A 167 -30.28 -4.33 -18.85
CA CYS A 167 -30.26 -5.69 -19.38
C CYS A 167 -31.12 -5.80 -20.65
N ASP A 168 -30.87 -6.78 -21.51
CA ASP A 168 -31.40 -6.87 -22.88
C ASP A 168 -32.26 -8.13 -23.15
N ILE A 169 -32.69 -8.81 -22.08
CA ILE A 169 -33.51 -10.03 -22.16
C ILE A 169 -34.92 -9.74 -21.63
N ASN A 170 -35.94 -10.42 -22.16
CA ASN A 170 -37.32 -10.27 -21.71
C ASN A 170 -37.47 -10.47 -20.19
N GLY A 171 -37.95 -9.44 -19.48
CA GLY A 171 -38.23 -9.47 -18.05
C GLY A 171 -37.00 -9.48 -17.15
N CYS A 172 -35.80 -9.21 -17.68
CA CYS A 172 -34.55 -9.27 -16.90
C CYS A 172 -34.45 -8.22 -15.78
N ASN A 173 -35.31 -7.20 -15.79
CA ASN A 173 -35.38 -6.18 -14.75
C ASN A 173 -36.34 -6.59 -13.63
N ASP A 174 -36.24 -7.83 -13.14
CA ASP A 174 -37.13 -8.45 -12.14
C ASP A 174 -36.50 -8.56 -10.73
N GLU A 175 -35.21 -8.24 -10.58
CA GLU A 175 -34.51 -8.28 -9.29
C GLU A 175 -35.10 -7.29 -8.26
N GLN A 176 -35.02 -7.63 -6.97
CA GLN A 176 -35.42 -6.74 -5.89
C GLN A 176 -34.53 -5.49 -5.86
N GLY A 177 -35.15 -4.30 -5.84
CA GLY A 177 -34.45 -3.02 -5.95
C GLY A 177 -33.74 -2.59 -4.67
N ALA A 178 -34.31 -2.86 -3.50
CA ALA A 178 -33.64 -2.58 -2.23
C ALA A 178 -33.96 -3.65 -1.20
N TRP A 179 -33.02 -3.93 -0.31
CA TRP A 179 -33.18 -4.83 0.83
C TRP A 179 -32.44 -4.30 2.04
N THR A 180 -32.87 -4.73 3.24
CA THR A 180 -32.19 -4.40 4.48
C THR A 180 -31.14 -5.45 4.77
N GLN A 181 -29.91 -5.03 5.03
CA GLN A 181 -28.85 -5.88 5.56
C GLN A 181 -28.70 -5.65 7.06
N VAL A 182 -28.67 -6.73 7.82
CA VAL A 182 -28.46 -6.72 9.27
C VAL A 182 -27.05 -7.19 9.58
N CYS A 183 -26.31 -6.43 10.40
CA CYS A 183 -24.96 -6.80 10.84
C CYS A 183 -24.89 -6.90 12.36
N ALA A 184 -23.97 -7.71 12.87
CA ALA A 184 -23.59 -7.68 14.27
C ALA A 184 -22.80 -6.39 14.57
N THR A 185 -23.13 -5.69 15.66
CA THR A 185 -22.40 -4.52 16.15
C THR A 185 -21.98 -4.68 17.60
N CYS A 186 -20.69 -4.47 17.84
CA CYS A 186 -20.08 -4.54 19.17
C CYS A 186 -18.70 -3.89 19.15
N ASP A 187 -18.22 -3.46 20.32
CA ASP A 187 -16.86 -2.99 20.53
C ASP A 187 -16.31 -3.65 21.80
N SER A 188 -15.20 -4.39 21.67
CA SER A 188 -14.58 -5.09 22.79
C SER A 188 -13.98 -4.15 23.84
N ALA A 189 -13.85 -2.86 23.55
CA ALA A 189 -13.46 -1.84 24.53
C ALA A 189 -14.61 -1.48 25.48
N ILE A 190 -15.86 -1.68 25.07
CA ILE A 190 -17.06 -1.30 25.83
C ILE A 190 -17.67 -2.53 26.52
N GLY A 191 -17.68 -3.68 25.85
CA GLY A 191 -18.32 -4.91 26.34
C GLY A 191 -17.54 -6.18 26.02
N ARG A 192 -17.92 -7.28 26.67
CA ARG A 192 -17.38 -8.62 26.41
C ARG A 192 -18.16 -9.33 25.31
N GLY A 193 -17.59 -10.38 24.71
CA GLY A 193 -18.25 -11.25 23.74
C GLY A 193 -18.15 -10.82 22.28
N CYS A 194 -17.52 -9.67 22.00
CA CYS A 194 -17.31 -9.18 20.63
C CYS A 194 -16.22 -9.97 19.85
N LYS A 195 -15.33 -10.64 20.58
CA LYS A 195 -14.20 -11.41 20.03
C LYS A 195 -14.62 -12.84 19.66
N ILE A 196 -14.97 -13.62 20.68
CA ILE A 196 -15.34 -15.03 20.59
C ILE A 196 -16.49 -15.29 21.58
N ASP A 197 -17.43 -16.15 21.22
CA ASP A 197 -18.43 -16.66 22.17
C ASP A 197 -17.80 -17.66 23.14
N LEU A 198 -17.88 -17.36 24.44
CA LEU A 198 -17.36 -18.16 25.54
C LEU A 198 -17.90 -19.60 25.56
N PHE A 199 -19.06 -19.86 24.95
CA PHE A 199 -19.71 -21.18 24.94
C PHE A 199 -19.40 -22.04 23.71
N GLN A 200 -18.70 -21.51 22.68
CA GLN A 200 -18.50 -22.17 21.38
C GLN A 200 -17.04 -22.57 21.10
N VAL A 201 -16.16 -22.54 22.10
CA VAL A 201 -14.70 -22.77 21.97
C VAL A 201 -14.35 -24.11 21.29
N ASN A 202 -15.26 -25.09 21.23
CA ASN A 202 -15.01 -26.43 20.68
C ASN A 202 -16.09 -26.96 19.71
N THR A 203 -17.05 -26.13 19.26
CA THR A 203 -18.24 -26.63 18.52
C THR A 203 -18.08 -26.68 17.00
N GLY A 204 -16.95 -26.26 16.43
CA GLY A 204 -16.72 -26.21 14.97
C GLY A 204 -17.57 -25.18 14.22
N ARG A 205 -18.61 -24.64 14.86
CA ARG A 205 -19.30 -23.40 14.52
C ARG A 205 -18.83 -22.35 15.51
N CYS A 206 -18.37 -21.20 15.03
CA CYS A 206 -17.95 -20.11 15.89
C CYS A 206 -18.53 -18.80 15.37
N ASN A 207 -19.66 -18.41 15.94
CA ASN A 207 -20.22 -17.07 15.81
C ASN A 207 -20.28 -16.43 17.20
N VAL A 208 -20.06 -15.12 17.27
CA VAL A 208 -20.37 -14.36 18.49
C VAL A 208 -21.88 -14.38 18.73
N SER A 209 -22.31 -14.34 19.99
CA SER A 209 -23.73 -14.30 20.38
C SER A 209 -24.12 -13.07 21.21
N LEU A 210 -23.12 -12.33 21.70
CA LEU A 210 -23.29 -11.12 22.50
C LEU A 210 -22.95 -9.90 21.64
N TYR A 211 -23.93 -9.41 20.89
CA TYR A 211 -23.84 -8.21 20.07
C TYR A 211 -25.20 -7.51 19.98
N GLU A 212 -25.20 -6.24 19.61
CA GLU A 212 -26.39 -5.52 19.18
C GLU A 212 -26.49 -5.59 17.65
N GLU A 213 -27.64 -5.21 17.08
CA GLU A 213 -27.83 -5.18 15.62
C GLU A 213 -27.75 -3.77 15.06
N CYS A 214 -27.12 -3.64 13.90
CA CYS A 214 -27.28 -2.48 13.06
C CYS A 214 -27.89 -2.91 11.72
N GLN A 215 -28.69 -2.01 11.15
CA GLN A 215 -29.37 -2.23 9.88
C GLN A 215 -28.96 -1.13 8.91
N GLN A 216 -28.83 -1.50 7.64
CA GLN A 216 -28.55 -0.59 6.54
C GLN A 216 -29.32 -1.02 5.29
N ASP A 217 -29.82 -0.04 4.54
CA ASP A 217 -30.45 -0.28 3.26
C ASP A 217 -29.37 -0.47 2.19
N VAL A 218 -29.48 -1.56 1.44
CA VAL A 218 -28.65 -1.88 0.27
C VAL A 218 -29.49 -1.69 -0.97
N LEU A 219 -29.00 -0.86 -1.89
CA LEU A 219 -29.68 -0.56 -3.15
C LEU A 219 -29.06 -1.40 -4.27
N LEU A 220 -29.91 -1.90 -5.16
CA LEU A 220 -29.50 -2.56 -6.40
C LEU A 220 -28.76 -1.53 -7.26
N GLY A 221 -27.48 -1.79 -7.56
CA GLY A 221 -26.63 -0.79 -8.20
C GLY A 221 -25.44 -0.37 -7.34
N GLU A 222 -25.63 -0.36 -6.01
CA GLU A 222 -24.71 0.24 -5.03
C GLU A 222 -24.28 -0.76 -3.94
N GLN A 223 -24.23 -2.05 -4.27
CA GLN A 223 -23.97 -3.11 -3.28
C GLN A 223 -22.55 -3.08 -2.68
N GLU A 224 -21.60 -2.39 -3.33
CA GLU A 224 -20.21 -2.34 -2.89
C GLU A 224 -19.99 -1.36 -1.73
N ASP A 225 -20.82 -0.32 -1.62
CA ASP A 225 -20.68 0.72 -0.60
C ASP A 225 -21.36 0.37 0.73
N LYS A 226 -22.16 -0.71 0.75
CA LYS A 226 -22.90 -1.17 1.93
C LYS A 226 -22.43 -2.56 2.33
N TYR A 227 -21.77 -2.64 3.49
CA TYR A 227 -21.22 -3.89 3.99
C TYR A 227 -21.26 -3.95 5.52
N CYS A 228 -21.26 -5.17 6.05
CA CYS A 228 -20.88 -5.44 7.42
C CYS A 228 -19.35 -5.47 7.51
N PHE A 229 -18.79 -5.03 8.63
CA PHE A 229 -17.34 -5.08 8.86
C PHE A 229 -16.99 -5.76 10.18
N SER A 230 -15.78 -6.33 10.21
CA SER A 230 -15.04 -6.68 11.42
C SER A 230 -13.67 -6.03 11.37
N PHE A 231 -13.27 -5.41 12.47
CA PHE A 231 -11.96 -4.79 12.67
C PHE A 231 -11.27 -5.48 13.84
N ARG A 232 -10.01 -5.85 13.67
CA ARG A 232 -9.15 -6.36 14.74
C ARG A 232 -7.83 -5.62 14.70
N ARG A 233 -7.43 -5.12 15.86
CA ARG A 233 -6.08 -4.62 16.09
C ARG A 233 -5.74 -4.83 17.55
N LEU A 234 -4.69 -5.61 17.80
CA LEU A 234 -4.26 -5.98 19.14
C LEU A 234 -5.44 -6.60 19.93
N SER A 235 -5.65 -6.17 21.17
CA SER A 235 -6.77 -6.60 22.01
C SER A 235 -8.10 -5.91 21.67
N ARG A 236 -8.19 -5.06 20.64
CA ARG A 236 -9.47 -4.44 20.27
C ARG A 236 -10.08 -5.12 19.05
N VAL A 237 -11.36 -5.48 19.18
CA VAL A 237 -12.20 -5.97 18.08
C VAL A 237 -13.47 -5.13 18.02
N VAL A 238 -13.82 -4.67 16.83
CA VAL A 238 -15.03 -3.88 16.57
C VAL A 238 -15.77 -4.49 15.38
N ARG A 239 -17.09 -4.56 15.46
CA ARG A 239 -17.96 -5.04 14.39
C ARG A 239 -19.07 -4.03 14.15
N GLY A 240 -19.57 -3.92 12.93
CA GLY A 240 -20.70 -3.04 12.64
C GLY A 240 -21.06 -2.93 11.17
N CYS A 241 -21.90 -1.94 10.87
CA CYS A 241 -22.36 -1.59 9.53
C CYS A 241 -21.51 -0.43 9.00
N SER A 242 -21.21 -0.43 7.70
CA SER A 242 -20.49 0.65 7.03
C SER A 242 -21.09 2.05 7.30
N THR A 243 -22.42 2.15 7.39
CA THR A 243 -23.16 3.41 7.64
C THR A 243 -23.06 3.94 9.07
N LYS A 244 -22.65 3.12 10.03
CA LYS A 244 -22.50 3.48 11.46
C LYS A 244 -21.06 3.27 11.94
N MET A 245 -20.09 3.31 11.03
CA MET A 245 -18.68 3.13 11.36
C MET A 245 -18.20 4.26 12.27
N GLN A 246 -17.42 3.91 13.30
CA GLN A 246 -16.83 4.88 14.23
C GLN A 246 -15.72 5.67 13.53
N THR A 247 -15.59 6.96 13.83
CA THR A 247 -14.63 7.87 13.14
C THR A 247 -13.17 7.47 13.32
N ASP A 248 -12.82 6.84 14.44
CA ASP A 248 -11.46 6.34 14.72
C ASP A 248 -11.06 5.13 13.86
N LEU A 249 -12.01 4.53 13.13
CA LEU A 249 -11.78 3.44 12.19
C LEU A 249 -11.59 3.92 10.74
N GLU A 250 -11.85 5.19 10.43
CA GLU A 250 -11.76 5.72 9.06
C GLU A 250 -10.35 5.57 8.46
N SER A 251 -9.29 5.74 9.26
CA SER A 251 -7.91 5.52 8.82
C SER A 251 -7.55 4.04 8.58
N TYR A 252 -8.45 3.12 8.91
CA TYR A 252 -8.23 1.68 8.85
C TYR A 252 -9.22 0.96 7.91
N VAL A 253 -9.94 1.70 7.05
CA VAL A 253 -10.95 1.14 6.12
C VAL A 253 -10.39 0.02 5.24
N ASP A 254 -9.14 0.13 4.81
CA ASP A 254 -8.46 -0.88 3.98
C ASP A 254 -8.04 -2.14 4.76
N LYS A 255 -8.09 -2.08 6.10
CA LYS A 255 -7.76 -3.20 7.00
C LYS A 255 -9.01 -3.88 7.58
N LEU A 256 -10.20 -3.43 7.19
CA LEU A 256 -11.46 -4.04 7.62
C LEU A 256 -11.69 -5.35 6.87
N GLU A 257 -12.14 -6.37 7.59
CA GLU A 257 -12.75 -7.54 6.97
C GLU A 257 -14.21 -7.18 6.63
N LYS A 258 -14.53 -7.11 5.33
CA LYS A 258 -15.82 -6.67 4.81
C LYS A 258 -16.61 -7.86 4.27
N CYS A 259 -17.91 -7.89 4.51
CA CYS A 259 -18.80 -8.88 3.92
C CYS A 259 -20.19 -8.29 3.63
N ASN A 260 -20.81 -8.77 2.57
CA ASN A 260 -22.17 -8.38 2.18
C ASN A 260 -23.05 -9.57 1.72
N THR A 261 -22.61 -10.80 1.97
CA THR A 261 -23.22 -12.02 1.43
C THR A 261 -24.52 -12.45 2.12
N SER A 262 -24.70 -12.07 3.38
CA SER A 262 -25.87 -12.42 4.19
C SER A 262 -25.98 -11.52 5.42
N ASP A 263 -27.13 -11.59 6.09
CA ASP A 263 -27.27 -11.04 7.43
C ASP A 263 -26.27 -11.68 8.40
N HIS A 264 -25.76 -10.88 9.33
CA HIS A 264 -24.78 -11.25 10.34
C HIS A 264 -23.54 -11.94 9.77
N CYS A 265 -23.16 -11.69 8.51
CA CYS A 265 -21.97 -12.29 7.90
C CYS A 265 -20.69 -11.95 8.68
N ASN A 266 -20.69 -10.83 9.41
CA ASN A 266 -19.60 -10.40 10.27
C ASN A 266 -19.69 -10.96 11.70
N ALA A 267 -20.52 -11.96 11.99
CA ALA A 267 -20.63 -12.56 13.32
C ALA A 267 -19.59 -13.69 13.55
N GLY A 268 -18.82 -14.08 12.54
CA GLY A 268 -17.80 -15.13 12.67
C GLY A 268 -16.73 -14.79 13.71
N CYS A 269 -16.33 -15.77 14.52
CA CYS A 269 -15.29 -15.58 15.53
C CYS A 269 -13.93 -15.20 14.92
N ILE A 270 -13.16 -14.43 15.68
CA ILE A 270 -11.74 -14.28 15.38
C ILE A 270 -10.99 -15.59 15.65
N THR A 271 -9.87 -15.78 14.94
CA THR A 271 -8.97 -16.90 15.23
C THR A 271 -8.38 -16.76 16.63
N GLN A 272 -8.33 -17.87 17.37
CA GLN A 272 -7.71 -17.88 18.69
C GLN A 272 -6.22 -17.63 18.57
N GLN A 273 -5.74 -16.64 19.33
CA GLN A 273 -4.34 -16.30 19.35
C GLN A 273 -3.54 -17.39 20.07
N LYS A 274 -2.32 -17.65 19.59
CA LYS A 274 -1.33 -18.50 20.27
C LYS A 274 -0.20 -17.63 20.79
N CYS A 275 0.07 -17.70 22.09
CA CYS A 275 1.06 -16.86 22.75
C CYS A 275 2.00 -17.70 23.61
N PHE A 276 3.20 -17.18 23.86
CA PHE A 276 3.99 -17.65 24.98
C PHE A 276 3.37 -17.13 26.28
N THR A 277 3.18 -18.02 27.26
CA THR A 277 2.66 -17.68 28.58
C THR A 277 3.66 -18.17 29.62
N CYS A 278 4.39 -17.24 30.23
CA CYS A 278 5.44 -17.55 31.21
C CYS A 278 5.80 -16.34 32.06
N ASN A 279 6.50 -16.58 33.17
CA ASN A 279 7.08 -15.58 34.06
C ASN A 279 8.53 -15.97 34.35
N SER A 280 9.48 -15.04 34.18
CA SER A 280 10.90 -15.30 34.41
C SER A 280 11.29 -15.46 35.88
N VAL A 281 10.41 -15.12 36.83
CA VAL A 281 10.62 -15.41 38.25
C VAL A 281 10.49 -16.91 38.52
N ASP A 282 9.51 -17.56 37.88
CA ASP A 282 9.21 -18.98 38.08
C ASP A 282 9.89 -19.88 37.04
N GLN A 283 10.16 -19.34 35.85
CA GLN A 283 10.72 -20.06 34.71
C GLN A 283 11.76 -19.19 33.99
N GLU A 284 13.04 -19.37 34.32
CA GLU A 284 14.16 -18.58 33.80
C GLU A 284 14.20 -18.47 32.27
N LEU A 285 13.85 -19.56 31.57
CA LEU A 285 13.78 -19.63 30.11
C LEU A 285 12.84 -18.58 29.49
N CYS A 286 11.87 -18.06 30.24
CA CYS A 286 10.96 -17.01 29.77
C CYS A 286 11.69 -15.73 29.34
N ARG A 287 12.85 -15.47 29.95
CA ARG A 287 13.75 -14.36 29.61
C ARG A 287 14.93 -14.83 28.75
N THR A 288 15.55 -15.98 29.05
CA THR A 288 16.83 -16.34 28.45
C THR A 288 16.73 -17.13 27.15
N ASN A 289 15.67 -17.91 26.96
CA ASN A 289 15.46 -18.67 25.73
C ASN A 289 13.98 -19.01 25.53
N ILE A 290 13.22 -18.03 25.02
CA ILE A 290 11.78 -18.18 24.82
C ILE A 290 11.42 -19.29 23.82
N THR A 291 12.30 -19.60 22.87
CA THR A 291 12.06 -20.66 21.87
C THR A 291 12.04 -22.07 22.45
N ALA A 292 12.60 -22.25 23.66
CA ALA A 292 12.53 -23.50 24.39
C ALA A 292 11.18 -23.71 25.12
N ILE A 293 10.34 -22.68 25.17
CA ILE A 293 8.98 -22.76 25.74
C ILE A 293 8.01 -22.99 24.59
N ALA A 294 7.04 -23.89 24.74
CA ALA A 294 5.98 -24.04 23.75
C ALA A 294 4.96 -22.91 23.88
N ASN A 295 4.52 -22.32 22.77
CA ASN A 295 3.34 -21.46 22.79
C ASN A 295 2.07 -22.28 22.98
N SER A 296 1.04 -21.66 23.55
CA SER A 296 -0.26 -22.27 23.77
C SER A 296 -1.37 -21.39 23.20
N THR A 297 -2.47 -22.04 22.80
CA THR A 297 -3.69 -21.33 22.42
C THR A 297 -4.25 -20.61 23.64
N CYS A 298 -4.55 -19.33 23.51
CA CYS A 298 -5.11 -18.53 24.59
C CYS A 298 -6.45 -19.11 25.05
N SER A 299 -6.56 -19.41 26.34
CA SER A 299 -7.75 -20.06 26.92
C SER A 299 -8.94 -19.11 27.07
N SER A 300 -8.69 -17.79 27.07
CA SER A 300 -9.75 -16.79 27.18
C SER A 300 -10.31 -16.45 25.81
N ALA A 301 -11.64 -16.49 25.67
CA ALA A 301 -12.36 -16.01 24.49
C ALA A 301 -12.12 -14.51 24.21
N GLU A 302 -11.71 -13.76 25.22
CA GLU A 302 -11.40 -12.33 25.12
C GLU A 302 -9.95 -12.05 24.73
N ALA A 303 -9.09 -13.06 24.61
CA ALA A 303 -7.70 -12.87 24.23
C ALA A 303 -7.55 -12.91 22.70
N SER A 304 -7.46 -11.72 22.08
CA SER A 304 -7.22 -11.56 20.65
C SER A 304 -5.78 -11.19 20.29
N SER A 305 -4.88 -11.10 21.28
CA SER A 305 -3.51 -10.65 21.14
C SER A 305 -2.60 -11.34 22.16
N CYS A 306 -1.31 -11.07 22.09
CA CYS A 306 -0.29 -11.45 23.06
C CYS A 306 0.39 -10.21 23.63
N PHE A 307 0.90 -10.30 24.85
CA PHE A 307 1.76 -9.27 25.43
C PHE A 307 3.09 -9.85 25.90
N SER A 308 4.10 -8.98 25.98
CA SER A 308 5.32 -9.19 26.75
C SER A 308 5.60 -7.93 27.54
N CYS A 309 5.90 -8.07 28.82
CA CYS A 309 6.13 -6.98 29.75
C CYS A 309 7.36 -7.24 30.60
N GLU A 310 8.17 -6.20 30.79
CA GLU A 310 9.30 -6.17 31.70
C GLU A 310 8.95 -5.34 32.94
N TYR A 311 9.38 -5.83 34.10
CA TYR A 311 9.14 -5.24 35.41
C TYR A 311 10.39 -4.52 35.94
N SER A 312 10.20 -3.68 36.95
CA SER A 312 11.25 -2.91 37.64
C SER A 312 12.37 -3.77 38.23
N ASN A 313 12.07 -5.00 38.62
CA ASN A 313 13.02 -6.01 39.08
C ASN A 313 13.68 -6.80 37.95
N TRP A 314 13.50 -6.39 36.69
CA TRP A 314 13.98 -7.09 35.51
C TRP A 314 13.40 -8.50 35.35
N SER A 315 12.20 -8.79 35.85
CA SER A 315 11.48 -10.00 35.41
C SER A 315 10.70 -9.73 34.12
N ILE A 316 10.54 -10.76 33.29
CA ILE A 316 9.65 -10.72 32.11
C ILE A 316 8.43 -11.57 32.38
N GLN A 317 7.26 -11.03 32.06
CA GLN A 317 6.02 -11.79 31.93
C GLN A 317 5.52 -11.74 30.49
N ARG A 318 5.12 -12.89 29.97
CA ARG A 318 4.50 -13.02 28.65
C ARG A 318 3.13 -13.67 28.83
N GLY A 319 2.16 -13.27 28.02
CA GLY A 319 0.82 -13.85 28.11
C GLY A 319 -0.13 -13.44 27.00
N CYS A 320 -1.40 -13.78 27.20
CA CYS A 320 -2.50 -13.55 26.27
C CYS A 320 -3.30 -12.30 26.63
N GLY A 321 -3.79 -11.60 25.61
CA GLY A 321 -4.66 -10.43 25.71
C GLY A 321 -3.91 -9.11 25.92
N ALA A 322 -4.66 -8.12 26.41
CA ALA A 322 -4.11 -6.82 26.73
C ALA A 322 -3.06 -6.91 27.86
N PRO A 323 -2.01 -6.08 27.84
CA PRO A 323 -1.04 -6.01 28.92
C PRO A 323 -1.70 -5.75 30.28
N PRO A 324 -1.22 -6.37 31.38
CA PRO A 324 -1.76 -6.13 32.71
C PRO A 324 -1.50 -4.69 33.17
N ALA A 325 -2.48 -4.08 33.84
CA ALA A 325 -2.30 -2.78 34.48
C ALA A 325 -1.57 -2.93 35.81
N ASN A 326 -0.23 -2.97 35.78
CA ASN A 326 0.62 -3.06 36.97
C ASN A 326 1.66 -1.93 36.98
N PRO A 327 1.74 -1.11 38.04
CA PRO A 327 2.66 0.03 38.09
C PRO A 327 4.16 -0.36 38.15
N GLN A 328 4.47 -1.63 38.42
CA GLN A 328 5.85 -2.14 38.39
C GLN A 328 6.34 -2.47 36.98
N ILE A 329 5.46 -2.43 35.98
CA ILE A 329 5.83 -2.60 34.59
C ILE A 329 6.59 -1.36 34.14
N THR A 330 7.81 -1.57 33.66
CA THR A 330 8.63 -0.51 33.06
C THR A 330 8.44 -0.47 31.55
N LYS A 331 8.20 -1.62 30.92
CA LYS A 331 7.98 -1.73 29.47
C LYS A 331 6.99 -2.83 29.13
N CYS A 332 6.20 -2.62 28.09
CA CYS A 332 5.42 -3.67 27.46
C CYS A 332 5.34 -3.43 25.96
N TYR A 333 5.13 -4.50 25.22
CA TYR A 333 4.53 -4.42 23.90
C TYR A 333 3.41 -5.46 23.77
N GLU A 334 2.52 -5.20 22.83
CA GLU A 334 1.41 -6.06 22.46
C GLU A 334 1.51 -6.40 20.97
N CYS A 335 1.08 -7.59 20.59
CA CYS A 335 1.10 -8.04 19.20
C CYS A 335 -0.04 -9.02 18.91
N ASP A 336 -0.45 -9.09 17.66
CA ASP A 336 -1.56 -9.95 17.19
C ASP A 336 -1.25 -10.63 15.83
N GLU A 337 -0.03 -10.43 15.33
CA GLU A 337 0.47 -10.95 14.06
C GLU A 337 1.28 -12.24 14.27
N GLY A 338 0.67 -13.39 13.97
CA GLY A 338 1.34 -14.70 14.00
C GLY A 338 1.38 -15.36 15.38
N ALA A 339 1.65 -16.67 15.40
CA ALA A 339 1.73 -17.44 16.63
C ALA A 339 3.03 -17.14 17.38
N GLY A 340 2.94 -16.90 18.70
CA GLY A 340 4.12 -16.58 19.52
C GLY A 340 4.76 -15.23 19.17
N CYS A 341 4.01 -14.28 18.63
CA CYS A 341 4.50 -12.94 18.28
C CYS A 341 5.16 -12.20 19.46
N ASN A 342 4.78 -12.58 20.69
CA ASN A 342 5.32 -12.05 21.93
C ASN A 342 6.65 -12.73 22.34
N SER A 343 7.45 -13.19 21.38
CA SER A 343 8.80 -13.73 21.61
C SER A 343 9.90 -12.67 21.63
N LYS A 344 9.66 -11.50 21.03
CA LYS A 344 10.66 -10.43 20.92
C LYS A 344 11.14 -9.99 22.31
N ASP A 345 12.44 -9.76 22.43
CA ASP A 345 13.09 -9.33 23.66
C ASP A 345 13.20 -7.80 23.76
N PHE A 346 13.35 -7.31 24.98
CA PHE A 346 13.66 -5.91 25.25
C PHE A 346 15.17 -5.68 25.06
N THR A 347 15.60 -5.51 23.81
CA THR A 347 17.01 -5.34 23.46
C THR A 347 17.59 -4.07 24.07
N ARG A 348 18.79 -4.19 24.62
CA ARG A 348 19.63 -3.08 25.07
C ARG A 348 20.94 -3.10 24.33
N CYS A 349 21.36 -1.95 23.83
CA CYS A 349 22.58 -1.82 23.05
C CYS A 349 23.53 -0.84 23.74
N TYR A 350 24.82 -1.02 23.51
CA TYR A 350 25.77 0.04 23.85
C TYR A 350 25.59 1.21 22.90
N GLN A 351 25.62 2.42 23.43
CA GLN A 351 25.47 3.66 22.68
C GLN A 351 26.63 4.58 22.97
N CYS A 352 27.27 5.03 21.90
CA CYS A 352 28.34 6.02 21.96
C CYS A 352 28.60 6.57 20.56
N SER A 353 29.30 7.70 20.48
CA SER A 353 29.95 8.19 19.26
C SER A 353 31.39 8.55 19.60
N THR A 354 32.33 8.32 18.68
CA THR A 354 33.71 8.78 18.85
C THR A 354 33.84 10.30 18.93
N ASP A 355 32.83 11.04 18.48
CA ASP A 355 32.80 12.51 18.59
C ASP A 355 32.53 12.97 20.03
N GLN A 356 31.87 12.13 20.83
CA GLN A 356 31.54 12.37 22.23
C GLN A 356 32.57 11.64 23.11
N ALA A 357 32.54 10.31 23.05
CA ALA A 357 33.31 9.41 23.90
C ALA A 357 34.78 9.22 23.48
N GLY A 358 35.24 9.94 22.46
CA GLY A 358 36.57 9.78 21.88
C GLY A 358 36.80 8.37 21.33
N ALA A 359 38.08 7.98 21.25
CA ALA A 359 38.50 6.67 20.76
C ALA A 359 37.84 5.48 21.49
N GLY A 360 37.46 5.66 22.76
CA GLY A 360 36.86 4.65 23.64
C GLY A 360 35.65 3.95 23.03
N CYS A 361 34.80 4.71 22.32
CA CYS A 361 33.63 4.16 21.64
C CYS A 361 34.00 3.12 20.58
N ALA A 362 35.11 3.33 19.89
CA ALA A 362 35.50 2.52 18.76
C ALA A 362 36.46 1.38 19.15
N ASN A 363 37.36 1.54 20.15
CA ASN A 363 38.35 0.52 20.53
C ASN A 363 37.90 -0.35 21.68
N TRP A 364 36.80 0.05 22.35
CA TRP A 364 36.27 -0.69 23.48
C TRP A 364 37.20 -0.68 24.71
N GLU A 365 38.00 0.38 24.89
CA GLU A 365 38.83 0.62 26.08
C GLU A 365 38.16 1.64 27.03
N SER A 366 38.26 1.45 28.35
CA SER A 366 37.54 2.23 29.38
C SER A 366 38.41 3.34 30.02
N PRO A 367 37.87 4.49 30.52
CA PRO A 367 36.45 4.88 30.61
C PRO A 367 36.07 6.31 30.12
N GLY A 368 34.82 6.44 29.67
CA GLY A 368 34.07 7.68 29.47
C GLY A 368 32.97 7.53 28.40
N GLU A 369 31.74 7.93 28.70
CA GLU A 369 30.68 8.21 27.70
C GLU A 369 30.18 7.06 26.79
N ILE A 370 30.30 5.79 27.22
CA ILE A 370 29.54 4.68 26.65
C ILE A 370 28.31 4.44 27.52
N TYR A 371 27.12 4.59 26.95
CA TYR A 371 25.84 4.44 27.64
C TYR A 371 25.13 3.17 27.22
N ILE A 372 24.12 2.78 27.99
CA ILE A 372 23.19 1.72 27.62
C ILE A 372 21.95 2.41 27.03
N GLU A 373 21.73 2.22 25.74
CA GLU A 373 20.48 2.58 25.08
C GLU A 373 19.53 1.39 25.17
N GLU A 374 18.29 1.65 25.57
CA GLU A 374 17.26 0.64 25.48
C GLU A 374 16.46 0.87 24.19
N CYS A 375 16.36 -0.15 23.35
CA CYS A 375 15.75 0.02 22.05
C CYS A 375 14.25 0.28 22.14
N ALA A 376 13.76 1.19 21.31
CA ALA A 376 12.34 1.53 21.23
C ALA A 376 11.52 0.36 20.66
N GLU A 377 12.02 -0.27 19.59
CA GLU A 377 11.38 -1.42 18.96
C GLU A 377 11.84 -2.74 19.61
N PRO A 378 10.90 -3.64 19.99
CA PRO A 378 11.25 -4.96 20.51
C PRO A 378 12.07 -5.77 19.50
N ALA A 379 13.11 -6.46 20.00
CA ALA A 379 14.09 -7.20 19.20
C ALA A 379 14.81 -6.36 18.12
N ALA A 380 14.83 -5.03 18.22
CA ALA A 380 15.68 -4.21 17.36
C ALA A 380 17.14 -4.68 17.49
N PRO A 381 17.88 -4.86 16.38
CA PRO A 381 19.28 -5.25 16.44
C PRO A 381 20.12 -4.09 16.97
N CYS A 382 21.22 -4.42 17.65
CA CYS A 382 22.25 -3.44 17.94
C CYS A 382 23.11 -3.22 16.70
N VAL A 383 23.58 -2.01 16.51
CA VAL A 383 24.39 -1.64 15.34
C VAL A 383 25.66 -0.94 15.80
N VAL A 384 26.75 -1.23 15.10
CA VAL A 384 27.97 -0.41 15.09
C VAL A 384 28.15 0.12 13.68
N VAL A 385 28.28 1.43 13.55
CA VAL A 385 28.46 2.13 12.28
C VAL A 385 29.78 2.87 12.30
N SER A 386 30.58 2.71 11.25
CA SER A 386 31.71 3.58 10.94
C SER A 386 31.36 4.41 9.73
N TYR A 387 31.43 5.72 9.84
CA TYR A 387 31.16 6.66 8.75
C TYR A 387 32.44 6.97 7.96
N ASN A 388 32.27 7.49 6.74
CA ASN A 388 33.39 7.88 5.85
C ASN A 388 34.28 8.98 6.44
N ASN A 389 33.76 9.81 7.35
CA ASN A 389 34.53 10.83 8.07
C ASN A 389 35.41 10.23 9.20
N GLY A 390 35.32 8.92 9.42
CA GLY A 390 36.07 8.21 10.45
C GLY A 390 35.35 8.09 11.80
N THR A 391 34.20 8.74 12.00
CA THR A 391 33.39 8.62 13.21
C THR A 391 32.83 7.21 13.33
N THR A 392 32.95 6.60 14.51
CA THR A 392 32.27 5.35 14.83
C THR A 392 31.18 5.63 15.85
N ALA A 393 29.99 5.10 15.60
CA ALA A 393 28.84 5.23 16.48
C ALA A 393 28.21 3.86 16.75
N ARG A 394 27.56 3.75 17.91
CA ARG A 394 26.85 2.55 18.37
C ARG A 394 25.47 2.92 18.86
N GLY A 395 24.52 1.99 18.73
CA GLY A 395 23.18 2.16 19.26
C GLY A 395 22.22 1.10 18.75
N CYS A 396 20.94 1.30 19.05
CA CYS A 396 19.85 0.52 18.51
C CYS A 396 19.57 0.87 17.05
N GLN A 397 19.28 -0.12 16.20
CA GLN A 397 18.87 0.15 14.83
C GLN A 397 17.55 0.93 14.79
N LYS A 398 17.53 1.99 14.00
CA LYS A 398 16.35 2.82 13.73
C LYS A 398 16.46 3.49 12.35
N SER A 399 15.41 4.16 11.90
CA SER A 399 15.35 4.73 10.54
C SER A 399 16.48 5.74 10.27
N ASP A 400 16.88 6.53 11.27
CA ASP A 400 17.96 7.52 11.23
C ASP A 400 19.34 6.95 11.63
N PHE A 401 19.41 5.70 12.11
CA PHE A 401 20.65 5.05 12.52
C PHE A 401 20.64 3.58 12.09
N SER A 402 21.13 3.34 10.88
CA SER A 402 21.16 2.01 10.24
C SER A 402 22.32 1.87 9.25
N CYS A 403 22.62 0.64 8.86
CA CYS A 403 23.64 0.32 7.86
C CYS A 403 23.31 0.81 6.44
N ALA A 404 22.10 1.30 6.18
CA ALA A 404 21.64 1.67 4.84
C ALA A 404 22.02 3.11 4.41
N SER A 405 22.72 3.87 5.26
CA SER A 405 23.03 5.27 4.98
C SER A 405 24.22 5.43 4.01
N ALA A 406 24.12 6.37 3.05
CA ALA A 406 25.15 6.57 2.02
C ALA A 406 26.54 6.99 2.55
N ASN A 407 26.61 7.49 3.78
CA ASN A 407 27.84 7.95 4.44
C ASN A 407 28.51 6.86 5.29
N VAL A 408 28.01 5.63 5.25
CA VAL A 408 28.52 4.46 6.00
C VAL A 408 29.70 3.86 5.25
N ALA A 409 30.86 3.82 5.90
CA ALA A 409 32.04 3.13 5.41
C ALA A 409 31.98 1.62 5.76
N SER A 410 31.55 1.30 6.97
CA SER A 410 31.39 -0.07 7.45
C SER A 410 30.28 -0.12 8.50
N CYS A 411 29.53 -1.20 8.54
CA CYS A 411 28.45 -1.37 9.50
C CYS A 411 28.26 -2.84 9.88
N LEU A 412 28.00 -3.09 11.16
CA LEU A 412 27.73 -4.41 11.68
C LEU A 412 26.48 -4.40 12.56
N PRO A 413 25.36 -4.96 12.08
CA PRO A 413 24.23 -5.28 12.94
C PRO A 413 24.49 -6.60 13.68
N CYS A 414 23.97 -6.72 14.89
CA CYS A 414 23.99 -7.96 15.66
C CYS A 414 22.70 -8.13 16.46
N GLU A 415 22.34 -9.39 16.73
CA GLU A 415 21.13 -9.75 17.47
C GLU A 415 21.43 -10.00 18.95
N GLY A 416 20.49 -9.59 19.80
CA GLY A 416 20.58 -9.75 21.25
C GLY A 416 21.13 -8.52 21.97
N SER A 417 20.92 -8.48 23.29
CA SER A 417 21.37 -7.35 24.10
C SER A 417 22.89 -7.34 24.23
N PHE A 418 23.48 -6.14 24.17
CA PHE A 418 24.90 -5.87 24.39
C PHE A 418 25.85 -6.60 23.41
N CYS A 419 25.33 -7.05 22.27
CA CYS A 419 26.12 -7.77 21.26
C CYS A 419 27.12 -6.85 20.55
N ASN A 420 26.85 -5.55 20.48
CA ASN A 420 27.65 -4.56 19.77
C ASN A 420 28.88 -4.09 20.57
N LYS A 421 29.59 -5.03 21.18
CA LYS A 421 30.83 -4.80 21.95
C LYS A 421 32.08 -5.06 21.10
N GLY A 422 33.24 -4.69 21.62
CA GLY A 422 34.54 -4.94 20.98
C GLY A 422 34.93 -3.84 19.99
N SER A 423 36.19 -3.89 19.55
CA SER A 423 36.74 -2.90 18.61
C SER A 423 36.02 -2.97 17.25
N PHE A 424 35.77 -1.82 16.64
CA PHE A 424 35.11 -1.79 15.34
C PHE A 424 35.62 -0.69 14.40
N PRO A 425 35.83 -1.02 13.11
CA PRO A 425 36.01 -2.37 12.54
C PRO A 425 37.20 -3.12 13.16
N GLU A 426 37.14 -4.46 13.23
CA GLU A 426 38.14 -5.28 13.95
C GLU A 426 39.58 -5.08 13.41
N GLU A 427 39.74 -4.88 12.11
CA GLU A 427 41.04 -4.71 11.44
C GLU A 427 41.43 -3.24 11.19
N ARG A 428 40.61 -2.28 11.62
CA ARG A 428 40.91 -0.86 11.38
C ARG A 428 42.20 -0.48 12.08
N LEU A 429 43.06 0.29 11.41
CA LEU A 429 44.28 0.84 12.01
C LEU A 429 43.96 2.11 12.82
N TRP A 430 44.64 2.26 13.95
CA TRP A 430 44.46 3.32 14.93
C TRP A 430 45.76 4.09 15.06
N CYS A 431 45.70 5.39 14.88
CA CYS A 431 46.89 6.24 14.93
C CYS A 431 46.66 7.41 15.89
N HIS A 432 47.73 7.91 16.49
CA HIS A 432 47.67 9.19 17.17
C HIS A 432 47.42 10.26 16.10
N GLN A 433 46.38 11.07 16.29
CA GLN A 433 45.98 12.12 15.36
C GLN A 433 46.03 13.44 16.11
N CYS A 434 47.00 14.29 15.77
CA CYS A 434 47.20 15.57 16.45
C CYS A 434 48.08 16.51 15.60
N ARG A 435 47.98 17.82 15.86
CA ARG A 435 48.89 18.84 15.33
C ARG A 435 49.26 19.81 16.43
N GLY A 436 50.54 20.14 16.57
CA GLY A 436 51.00 21.22 17.45
C GLY A 436 52.19 20.84 18.34
N VAL A 437 52.50 21.73 19.28
CA VAL A 437 53.66 21.64 20.19
C VAL A 437 53.28 21.15 21.58
N GLN A 438 52.00 21.25 21.97
CA GLN A 438 51.53 20.81 23.29
C GLN A 438 50.98 19.37 23.24
N ASP A 439 50.09 19.07 22.29
CA ASP A 439 49.37 17.80 22.25
C ASP A 439 50.12 16.67 21.54
N CYS A 440 51.17 16.99 20.76
CA CYS A 440 51.91 16.02 19.94
C CYS A 440 53.37 15.79 20.34
N GLU A 441 53.91 16.57 21.27
CA GLU A 441 55.34 16.51 21.62
C GLU A 441 55.71 15.16 22.24
N GLU A 442 54.89 14.70 23.18
CA GLU A 442 55.01 13.39 23.83
C GLU A 442 53.64 12.75 23.90
N ILE A 443 53.53 11.53 23.36
CA ILE A 443 52.31 10.74 23.52
C ILE A 443 52.29 10.17 24.94
N SER A 444 51.44 10.73 25.78
CA SER A 444 51.32 10.34 27.19
C SER A 444 50.60 8.99 27.33
N ARG A 445 50.95 8.24 28.38
CA ARG A 445 50.26 6.98 28.73
C ARG A 445 48.79 7.28 29.03
N GLY A 446 47.89 6.85 28.15
CA GLY A 446 46.45 7.14 28.22
C GLY A 446 45.91 8.06 27.11
N GLN A 447 46.77 8.66 26.28
CA GLN A 447 46.32 9.28 25.03
C GLN A 447 45.97 8.18 24.03
N THR A 448 44.67 8.02 23.79
CA THR A 448 44.13 6.96 22.95
C THR A 448 44.29 7.32 21.48
N ALA A 449 44.81 6.39 20.67
CA ALA A 449 44.85 6.54 19.22
C ALA A 449 43.42 6.60 18.66
N MET A 450 43.19 7.38 17.61
CA MET A 450 41.90 7.50 16.94
C MET A 450 41.91 6.62 15.68
N PRO A 451 40.76 6.01 15.31
CA PRO A 451 40.71 5.10 14.19
C PRO A 451 40.85 5.86 12.85
N CYS A 452 41.61 5.33 11.90
CA CYS A 452 41.91 6.01 10.65
C CYS A 452 40.70 6.11 9.70
N PRO A 453 40.49 7.22 8.97
CA PRO A 453 39.42 7.31 7.98
C PRO A 453 39.48 6.16 6.97
N LEU A 454 38.32 5.60 6.60
CA LEU A 454 38.19 4.59 5.55
C LEU A 454 37.63 5.30 4.30
N ARG A 455 38.37 5.29 3.19
CA ARG A 455 37.89 5.85 1.92
C ARG A 455 37.32 4.75 1.03
N ALA A 456 36.10 4.97 0.54
CA ALA A 456 35.57 4.17 -0.55
C ALA A 456 36.45 4.38 -1.80
N ASN A 457 36.98 3.30 -2.35
CA ASN A 457 37.76 3.21 -3.60
C ASN A 457 39.29 3.40 -3.52
N GLU A 458 39.93 3.26 -2.35
CA GLU A 458 41.40 3.10 -2.34
C GLU A 458 41.80 1.61 -2.56
N PRO A 459 42.84 1.34 -3.38
CA PRO A 459 43.35 -0.02 -3.56
C PRO A 459 43.83 -0.62 -2.24
N GLU A 460 43.57 -1.92 -2.04
CA GLU A 460 43.92 -2.70 -0.83
C GLU A 460 45.44 -2.66 -0.52
N ASP A 461 46.25 -2.36 -1.54
CA ASP A 461 47.70 -2.25 -1.56
C ASP A 461 48.28 -0.87 -1.20
N GLN A 462 47.44 0.16 -0.97
CA GLN A 462 47.89 1.36 -0.25
C GLN A 462 47.77 1.12 1.26
N GLU A 463 48.81 0.52 1.82
CA GLU A 463 48.90 0.11 3.21
C GLU A 463 48.36 1.18 4.17
N LEU A 464 47.28 0.83 4.88
CA LEU A 464 46.88 1.53 6.11
C LEU A 464 48.14 1.71 6.97
N ALA A 465 48.50 2.96 7.22
CA ALA A 465 49.67 3.31 7.98
C ALA A 465 49.38 4.53 8.85
N CYS A 466 49.95 4.55 10.04
CA CYS A 466 50.10 5.78 10.78
C CYS A 466 51.24 6.58 10.21
N LEU A 467 51.11 7.91 10.19
CA LEU A 467 52.17 8.83 9.81
C LEU A 467 52.51 9.78 10.95
N GLU A 468 53.75 10.25 10.95
CA GLU A 468 54.23 11.34 11.79
C GLU A 468 55.34 12.13 11.08
N TYR A 469 55.34 13.44 11.24
CA TYR A 469 56.39 14.32 10.70
C TYR A 469 56.49 15.64 11.47
N PHE A 470 57.56 16.37 11.22
CA PHE A 470 57.71 17.76 11.65
C PHE A 470 57.49 18.68 10.45
N ASP A 471 56.46 19.53 10.52
CA ASP A 471 56.15 20.53 9.47
C ASP A 471 57.16 21.68 9.62
N VAL A 472 58.05 21.83 8.62
CA VAL A 472 59.10 22.87 8.67
C VAL A 472 58.55 24.29 8.51
N ASN A 473 57.35 24.43 7.93
CA ASN A 473 56.72 25.72 7.69
C ASN A 473 56.04 26.22 8.96
N SER A 474 55.18 25.39 9.57
CA SER A 474 54.48 25.74 10.80
C SER A 474 55.32 25.53 12.07
N LYS A 475 56.41 24.77 11.98
CA LYS A 475 57.28 24.35 13.09
C LYS A 475 56.55 23.50 14.13
N GLU A 476 55.58 22.70 13.69
CA GLU A 476 54.76 21.84 14.53
C GLU A 476 55.03 20.36 14.26
N ILE A 477 54.67 19.51 15.23
CA ILE A 477 54.62 18.07 15.02
C ILE A 477 53.22 17.72 14.56
N VAL A 478 53.13 16.88 13.55
CA VAL A 478 51.87 16.43 12.98
C VAL A 478 51.87 14.91 12.97
N ARG A 479 50.78 14.32 13.45
CA ARG A 479 50.55 12.88 13.47
C ARG A 479 49.17 12.58 12.89
N GLY A 480 49.03 11.49 12.17
CA GLY A 480 47.73 11.03 11.75
C GLY A 480 47.78 9.76 10.94
N CYS A 481 46.84 9.63 10.01
CA CYS A 481 46.66 8.44 9.20
C CYS A 481 47.04 8.72 7.76
N ARG A 482 47.69 7.75 7.11
CA ARG A 482 48.01 7.79 5.68
C ARG A 482 46.77 7.83 4.79
N SER A 483 45.65 7.25 5.24
CA SER A 483 44.37 7.28 4.53
C SER A 483 43.73 8.68 4.45
N ASP A 484 44.32 9.68 5.10
CA ASP A 484 44.06 11.08 4.81
C ASP A 484 45.08 11.57 3.75
N PRO A 485 44.69 11.70 2.47
CA PRO A 485 45.61 12.08 1.41
C PRO A 485 46.09 13.52 1.54
N GLU A 486 45.28 14.44 2.07
CA GLU A 486 45.74 15.82 2.29
C GLU A 486 46.89 15.80 3.28
N LEU A 487 46.69 15.11 4.41
CA LEU A 487 47.72 14.94 5.43
C LEU A 487 48.95 14.18 4.91
N TYR A 488 48.75 13.16 4.08
CA TYR A 488 49.83 12.39 3.48
C TYR A 488 50.65 13.24 2.51
N TYR A 489 50.01 14.04 1.64
CA TYR A 489 50.71 14.97 0.78
C TYR A 489 51.45 16.06 1.56
N GLU A 490 50.85 16.58 2.63
CA GLU A 490 51.55 17.51 3.53
C GLU A 490 52.78 16.85 4.16
N CYS A 491 52.67 15.60 4.61
CA CYS A 491 53.78 14.83 5.16
C CYS A 491 54.92 14.68 4.14
N LEU A 492 54.61 14.37 2.88
CA LEU A 492 55.61 14.23 1.83
C LEU A 492 56.27 15.56 1.42
N LEU A 493 55.51 16.66 1.37
CA LEU A 493 55.97 17.94 0.80
C LEU A 493 56.50 18.94 1.83
N ARG A 494 55.98 18.92 3.07
CA ARG A 494 56.35 19.87 4.13
C ARG A 494 57.33 19.29 5.14
N SER A 495 57.75 18.05 4.94
CA SER A 495 58.83 17.46 5.73
C SER A 495 60.20 17.82 5.12
N ASN A 496 61.23 17.86 5.96
CA ASN A 496 62.51 18.49 5.62
C ASN A 496 63.30 17.74 4.52
N HIS A 497 63.09 16.43 4.35
CA HIS A 497 63.80 15.60 3.36
C HIS A 497 63.02 14.32 3.00
N LEU A 498 63.43 13.65 1.91
CA LEU A 498 62.98 12.30 1.53
C LEU A 498 63.23 11.33 2.72
N GLY A 499 62.19 11.00 3.48
CA GLY A 499 62.25 10.14 4.68
C GLY A 499 61.95 10.83 6.03
N SER A 500 61.68 12.14 6.05
CA SER A 500 61.19 12.83 7.26
C SER A 500 59.71 12.57 7.55
N CYS A 501 58.94 12.17 6.53
CA CYS A 501 57.63 11.58 6.70
C CYS A 501 57.79 10.11 7.10
N ARG A 502 57.55 9.79 8.38
CA ARG A 502 57.65 8.41 8.87
C ARG A 502 56.28 7.76 8.80
N THR A 503 56.24 6.51 8.35
CA THR A 503 55.05 5.68 8.34
C THR A 503 55.28 4.37 9.10
N CYS A 504 54.22 3.83 9.70
CA CYS A 504 54.26 2.55 10.42
C CYS A 504 52.87 1.87 10.39
N HIS A 505 52.82 0.55 10.57
CA HIS A 505 51.63 -0.27 10.27
C HIS A 505 50.99 -0.99 11.46
N SER A 506 51.51 -0.78 12.68
CA SER A 506 50.94 -1.34 13.90
C SER A 506 50.07 -0.32 14.63
N GLN A 507 49.18 -0.80 15.51
CA GLN A 507 48.30 0.07 16.28
C GLN A 507 49.09 1.08 17.10
N ALA A 508 48.71 2.35 17.01
CA ALA A 508 49.28 3.46 17.79
C ALA A 508 50.82 3.62 17.64
N CYS A 509 51.37 3.22 16.49
CA CYS A 509 52.83 3.15 16.28
C CYS A 509 53.49 4.50 16.04
N ASN A 510 52.74 5.52 15.65
CA ASN A 510 53.25 6.87 15.39
C ASN A 510 53.38 7.67 16.69
N ASN A 511 54.23 7.20 17.60
CA ASN A 511 54.41 7.74 18.94
C ASN A 511 55.84 8.26 19.22
N SER A 512 56.66 8.49 18.19
CA SER A 512 58.05 8.95 18.36
C SER A 512 58.11 10.29 19.11
N PRO A 513 59.04 10.51 20.05
CA PRO A 513 59.20 11.79 20.72
C PRO A 513 59.44 12.95 19.74
N GLY A 514 58.79 14.10 19.98
CA GLY A 514 58.87 15.28 19.11
C GLY A 514 60.28 15.80 18.84
N ARG A 515 61.18 15.66 19.82
CA ARG A 515 62.61 15.98 19.69
C ARG A 515 63.30 15.21 18.56
N GLU A 516 62.87 13.98 18.28
CA GLU A 516 63.45 13.12 17.25
C GLU A 516 62.98 13.54 15.86
N LEU A 517 61.70 13.89 15.73
CA LEU A 517 61.12 14.40 14.48
C LEU A 517 61.77 15.74 14.06
N ARG A 518 62.20 16.56 15.02
CA ARG A 518 62.90 17.84 14.78
C ARG A 518 64.39 17.71 14.46
N ALA A 519 65.00 16.55 14.71
CA ALA A 519 66.45 16.41 14.68
C ALA A 519 67.04 16.74 13.30
N GLY A 520 66.38 16.32 12.22
CA GLY A 520 66.79 16.61 10.84
C GLY A 520 66.80 18.11 10.52
N TYR A 521 65.70 18.81 10.83
CA TYR A 521 65.59 20.26 10.63
C TYR A 521 66.65 21.04 11.44
N LYS A 522 66.91 20.65 12.69
CA LYS A 522 67.91 21.31 13.54
C LYS A 522 69.33 21.15 13.01
N LEU A 523 69.65 20.02 12.38
CA LEU A 523 70.97 19.78 11.79
C LEU A 523 71.17 20.61 10.52
N GLU A 524 70.16 20.68 9.65
CA GLU A 524 70.23 21.48 8.42
C GLU A 524 70.21 22.98 8.71
N ALA A 525 69.36 23.46 9.62
CA ALA A 525 69.38 24.86 10.05
C ALA A 525 70.75 25.27 10.60
N LYS A 526 71.42 24.37 11.35
CA LYS A 526 72.80 24.56 11.80
C LYS A 526 73.79 24.57 10.62
N ALA A 527 73.67 23.64 9.67
CA ALA A 527 74.55 23.59 8.50
C ALA A 527 74.42 24.84 7.60
N LEU A 528 73.19 25.32 7.37
CA LEU A 528 72.92 26.57 6.65
C LEU A 528 73.46 27.80 7.40
N SER A 529 73.32 27.84 8.73
CA SER A 529 73.90 28.93 9.53
C SER A 529 75.44 28.95 9.45
N LEU A 530 76.09 27.79 9.36
CA LEU A 530 77.54 27.65 9.19
C LEU A 530 78.00 28.07 7.78
N LEU A 531 77.21 27.82 6.74
CA LEU A 531 77.49 28.25 5.37
C LEU A 531 77.29 29.77 5.19
N GLN A 532 76.26 30.36 5.78
CA GLN A 532 76.04 31.82 5.77
C GLN A 532 77.10 32.56 6.61
N GLY A 533 77.56 31.95 7.71
CA GLY A 533 78.69 32.46 8.50
C GLY A 533 80.01 32.50 7.73
N LYS A 534 80.26 31.54 6.82
CA LYS A 534 81.44 31.57 5.94
C LYS A 534 81.36 32.62 4.83
N SER A 535 80.17 32.90 4.29
CA SER A 535 80.01 33.95 3.25
C SER A 535 80.26 35.36 3.81
N SER A 536 79.95 35.59 5.09
CA SER A 536 80.27 36.85 5.79
C SER A 536 81.76 37.04 6.12
N ALA A 537 82.56 35.96 6.10
CA ALA A 537 84.00 36.01 6.36
C ALA A 537 84.85 36.27 5.10
N ILE A 538 84.31 36.02 3.89
CA ILE A 538 85.03 36.21 2.62
C ILE A 538 84.87 37.64 2.06
N SER A 539 83.92 38.44 2.57
CA SER A 539 83.70 39.84 2.17
C SER A 539 84.59 40.87 2.92
N LYS A 540 85.56 40.42 3.75
CA LYS A 540 86.47 41.31 4.51
C LYS A 540 87.94 41.30 4.07
N TYR A 541 88.28 40.65 2.94
CA TYR A 541 89.63 40.68 2.37
C TYR A 541 89.60 41.16 0.90
N SER A 542 89.22 42.41 0.69
CA SER A 542 89.57 43.16 -0.52
C SER A 542 89.55 44.66 -0.22
N ASN A 543 90.48 45.11 0.63
CA ASN A 543 90.99 46.47 0.57
C ASN A 543 92.30 46.59 1.38
N VAL A 544 93.29 47.27 0.76
CA VAL A 544 94.63 47.62 1.28
C VAL A 544 95.66 46.47 1.24
N GLY A 545 96.81 46.53 0.57
CA GLY A 545 97.51 47.52 -0.27
C GLY A 545 98.75 46.79 -0.85
N HIS A 546 99.14 46.95 -2.12
CA HIS A 546 100.05 48.00 -2.58
C HIS A 546 101.15 48.36 -1.57
N GLY A 547 102.37 47.88 -1.84
CA GLY A 547 103.58 48.45 -1.25
C GLY A 547 104.74 47.47 -1.06
N ILE A 548 105.71 47.57 -1.98
CA ILE A 548 107.15 47.29 -1.77
C ILE A 548 107.57 45.81 -1.85
N TRP A 549 108.07 45.41 -3.02
CA TRP A 549 109.44 44.88 -3.16
C TRP A 549 109.81 44.82 -4.65
N LEU A 550 110.54 45.86 -5.08
CA LEU A 550 111.35 45.85 -6.29
C LEU A 550 112.81 45.68 -5.85
N LEU A 551 113.56 44.96 -6.69
CA LEU A 551 115.01 44.72 -6.67
C LEU A 551 115.46 43.50 -5.86
N LEU A 552 115.55 42.36 -6.54
CA LEU A 552 116.85 41.82 -6.97
C LEU A 552 116.65 40.79 -8.08
N SER A 553 117.19 41.13 -9.24
CA SER A 553 117.28 40.33 -10.45
C SER A 553 118.49 39.41 -10.43
N ALA A 554 118.31 38.25 -11.09
CA ALA A 554 119.35 37.40 -11.71
C ALA A 554 120.26 36.63 -10.72
N SER A 555 120.59 35.35 -10.87
CA SER A 555 120.80 34.54 -12.07
C SER A 555 120.87 33.05 -11.67
N TYR A 556 120.47 32.16 -12.59
CA TYR A 556 121.13 30.89 -12.96
C TYR A 556 121.71 29.95 -11.88
N LEU A 557 121.27 28.68 -11.84
CA LEU A 557 121.87 27.54 -12.57
C LEU A 557 121.27 26.20 -12.12
N SER A 558 121.20 25.28 -13.09
CA SER A 558 120.77 23.89 -13.00
C SER A 558 121.49 23.05 -11.94
N THR A 559 120.74 22.10 -11.36
CA THR A 559 121.04 20.65 -11.37
C THR A 559 119.73 19.88 -11.36
#